data_AF-A0A1T2KMF9-F1
#
_entry.id   AF-A0A1T2KMF9-F1
#
_cell.length_a   1.000
_cell.length_b   1.000
_cell.length_c   1.000
_cell.angle_alpha   90.00
_cell.angle_beta   90.00
_cell.angle_gamma   90.00
#
_symmetry.space_group_name_H-M   'P 1'
#
loop_
_entity.id
_entity.type
_entity.pdbx_description
1 polymer ?
#
loop_
_entity_poly.entity_id
_entity_poly.type
_entity_poly.pdbx_seq_one_letter_code
_entity_poly.pdbx_strand_id
1 'polypeptide(L)'
;MLQTGSLDDCISQTTIKGSDFVYSNEPEGKLQNWIMQTPDGRFRIKRALTNLRGYDFVIIDTQGAVGGLQDAAVIAADELLSPIWSFWASKLPR
;
A
#
# COMPACT_ATOMS: atom_id res chain seq x y z
N MET A 1 -11.67 -1.06 -0.52
CA MET A 1 -11.18 -0.43 0.73
C MET A 1 -11.24 1.10 0.72
N LEU A 2 -10.51 1.81 -0.16
CA LEU A 2 -10.31 3.28 0.00
C LEU A 2 -11.53 4.14 -0.33
N GLN A 3 -12.43 3.66 -1.18
CA GLN A 3 -13.64 4.41 -1.57
C GLN A 3 -14.85 4.08 -0.67
N THR A 4 -15.15 2.79 -0.45
CA THR A 4 -16.43 2.35 0.17
C THR A 4 -16.37 1.02 0.94
N GLY A 5 -15.21 0.35 1.05
CA GLY A 5 -15.15 -1.03 1.56
C GLY A 5 -14.80 -1.12 3.05
N SER A 6 -15.41 -2.07 3.76
CA SER A 6 -14.95 -2.49 5.10
C SER A 6 -13.60 -3.21 4.99
N LEU A 7 -12.80 -3.17 6.05
CA LEU A 7 -11.55 -3.94 6.14
C LEU A 7 -11.82 -5.44 5.99
N ASP A 8 -12.83 -5.94 6.70
CA ASP A 8 -13.16 -7.37 6.75
C ASP A 8 -13.54 -7.93 5.37
N ASP A 9 -14.14 -7.10 4.50
CA ASP A 9 -14.54 -7.49 3.15
C ASP A 9 -13.38 -7.40 2.13
N CYS A 10 -12.28 -6.75 2.50
CA CYS A 10 -11.15 -6.52 1.61
C CYS A 10 -10.00 -7.51 1.83
N ILE A 11 -9.95 -8.17 2.98
CA ILE A 11 -8.89 -9.11 3.35
C ILE A 11 -9.25 -10.52 2.87
N SER A 12 -8.45 -11.04 1.95
CA SER A 12 -8.56 -12.41 1.45
C SER A 12 -7.59 -13.32 2.19
N GLN A 13 -8.08 -14.45 2.69
CA GLN A 13 -7.23 -15.46 3.32
C GLN A 13 -6.38 -16.17 2.27
N THR A 14 -5.08 -16.26 2.53
CA THR A 14 -4.19 -17.05 1.67
C THR A 14 -4.09 -18.50 2.18
N THR A 15 -3.50 -19.38 1.38
CA THR A 15 -3.19 -20.74 1.83
C THR A 15 -2.02 -20.78 2.82
N ILE A 16 -1.29 -19.66 3.00
CA ILE A 16 -0.16 -19.54 3.91
C ILE A 16 -0.69 -19.06 5.28
N LYS A 17 -0.48 -19.88 6.31
CA LYS A 17 -0.93 -19.55 7.67
C LYS A 17 -0.24 -18.27 8.17
N GLY A 18 -1.04 -17.36 8.73
CA GLY A 18 -0.55 -16.09 9.27
C GLY A 18 -0.27 -15.03 8.20
N SER A 19 -0.66 -15.28 6.95
CA SER A 19 -0.55 -14.33 5.86
C SER A 19 -1.89 -14.17 5.17
N ASP A 20 -2.41 -12.96 5.19
CA ASP A 20 -3.59 -12.59 4.42
C ASP A 20 -3.21 -11.55 3.36
N PHE A 21 -4.09 -11.35 2.38
CA PHE A 21 -3.80 -10.50 1.24
C PHE A 21 -4.98 -9.59 0.91
N VAL A 22 -4.69 -8.30 0.71
CA VAL A 22 -5.67 -7.35 0.15
C VAL A 22 -5.39 -7.21 -1.33
N TYR A 23 -6.30 -7.75 -2.16
CA TYR A 23 -6.18 -7.67 -3.61
C TYR A 23 -6.68 -6.32 -4.15
N SER A 24 -5.93 -5.71 -5.05
CA SER A 24 -6.36 -4.49 -5.74
C SER A 24 -7.45 -4.81 -6.76
N ASN A 25 -8.64 -4.28 -6.56
CA ASN A 25 -9.81 -4.49 -7.42
C ASN A 25 -10.03 -3.35 -8.44
N GLU A 26 -8.99 -2.59 -8.78
CA GLU A 26 -9.04 -1.41 -9.66
C GLU A 26 -8.28 -1.64 -10.97
N PRO A 27 -8.82 -2.43 -11.91
CA PRO A 27 -8.13 -2.80 -13.15
C PRO A 27 -7.93 -1.61 -14.10
N GLU A 28 -8.73 -0.55 -13.95
CA GLU A 28 -8.67 0.64 -14.80
C GLU A 28 -7.70 1.70 -14.27
N GLY A 29 -7.04 1.46 -13.12
CA GLY A 29 -6.07 2.39 -12.55
C GLY A 29 -6.63 3.73 -12.08
N LYS A 30 -7.97 3.86 -11.95
CA LYS A 30 -8.64 5.11 -11.57
C LYS A 30 -8.30 5.56 -10.15
N LEU A 31 -7.91 4.61 -9.30
CA LEU A 31 -7.57 4.86 -7.91
C LEU A 31 -6.49 5.95 -7.74
N GLN A 32 -5.48 6.00 -8.60
CA GLN A 32 -4.45 7.04 -8.58
C GLN A 32 -5.06 8.43 -8.71
N ASN A 33 -5.90 8.64 -9.73
CA ASN A 33 -6.56 9.91 -9.99
C ASN A 33 -7.54 10.28 -8.88
N TRP A 34 -8.30 9.29 -8.40
CA TRP A 34 -9.24 9.49 -7.29
C TRP A 34 -8.51 9.95 -6.01
N ILE A 35 -7.37 9.35 -5.67
CA ILE A 35 -6.56 9.77 -4.51
C ILE A 35 -6.10 11.22 -4.68
N MET A 36 -5.68 11.62 -5.87
CA MET A 36 -5.19 12.99 -6.13
C MET A 36 -6.30 14.04 -6.07
N GLN A 37 -7.51 13.71 -6.54
CA GLN A 37 -8.65 14.64 -6.61
C GLN A 37 -9.47 14.68 -5.31
N THR A 38 -9.33 13.67 -4.46
CA THR A 38 -10.03 13.61 -3.17
C THR A 38 -9.22 14.35 -2.09
N PRO A 39 -9.81 15.32 -1.37
CA PRO A 39 -9.07 16.13 -0.38
C PRO A 39 -8.32 15.31 0.67
N ASP A 40 -8.90 14.21 1.16
CA ASP A 40 -8.29 13.31 2.15
C ASP A 40 -7.71 12.03 1.52
N GLY A 41 -7.67 11.94 0.18
CA GLY A 41 -7.37 10.71 -0.56
C GLY A 41 -6.05 10.06 -0.13
N ARG A 42 -5.02 10.89 0.08
CA ARG A 42 -3.68 10.43 0.48
C ARG A 42 -3.60 9.86 1.90
N PHE A 43 -4.56 10.18 2.78
CA PHE A 43 -4.59 9.69 4.17
C PHE A 43 -5.48 8.46 4.36
N ARG A 44 -6.23 8.06 3.33
CA ARG A 44 -7.22 6.97 3.41
C ARG A 44 -6.59 5.63 3.80
N ILE A 45 -5.42 5.28 3.25
CA ILE A 45 -4.70 4.05 3.61
C ILE A 45 -4.32 4.08 5.09
N LYS A 46 -3.66 5.16 5.54
CA LYS A 46 -3.25 5.33 6.95
C LYS A 46 -4.42 5.19 7.90
N ARG A 47 -5.54 5.85 7.61
CA ARG A 47 -6.75 5.81 8.44
C ARG A 47 -7.32 4.40 8.54
N ALA A 48 -7.30 3.65 7.44
CA ALA A 48 -7.79 2.29 7.43
C ALA A 48 -6.86 1.35 8.21
N LEU A 49 -5.54 1.47 8.04
CA LEU A 49 -4.56 0.68 8.80
C LEU A 49 -4.56 0.99 10.30
N THR A 50 -4.85 2.24 10.70
CA THR A 50 -4.93 2.63 12.12
C THR A 50 -5.96 1.82 12.90
N ASN A 51 -7.01 1.34 12.23
CA ASN A 51 -8.06 0.51 12.85
C ASN A 51 -7.84 -0.99 12.65
N LEU A 52 -6.82 -1.39 11.88
CA LEU A 52 -6.50 -2.78 11.63
C LEU A 52 -5.90 -3.39 12.89
N ARG A 53 -6.36 -4.59 13.24
CA ARG A 53 -5.88 -5.36 14.39
C ARG A 53 -5.59 -6.79 13.97
N GLY A 54 -4.78 -7.50 14.75
CA GLY A 54 -4.46 -8.91 14.51
C GLY A 54 -3.33 -9.16 13.51
N TYR A 55 -2.61 -8.11 13.10
CA TYR A 55 -1.41 -8.21 12.27
C TYR A 55 -0.25 -7.52 12.97
N ASP A 56 0.89 -8.21 13.06
CA ASP A 56 2.13 -7.64 13.57
C ASP A 56 2.80 -6.74 12.51
N PHE A 57 2.62 -7.07 11.23
CA PHE A 57 3.20 -6.35 10.11
C PHE A 57 2.19 -6.18 8.98
N VAL A 58 2.29 -5.05 8.27
CA VAL A 58 1.58 -4.78 7.03
C VAL A 58 2.60 -4.39 5.97
N ILE A 59 2.62 -5.11 4.85
CA ILE A 59 3.48 -4.79 3.70
C ILE A 59 2.60 -4.12 2.65
N ILE A 60 2.95 -2.87 2.32
CA ILE A 60 2.29 -2.12 1.24
C ILE A 60 3.15 -2.26 -0.01
N ASP A 61 2.71 -3.13 -0.93
CA ASP A 61 3.31 -3.21 -2.25
C ASP A 61 2.69 -2.14 -3.16
N THR A 62 3.56 -1.34 -3.79
CA THR A 62 3.13 -0.32 -4.75
C THR A 62 3.72 -0.65 -6.11
N GLN A 63 3.01 -0.33 -7.18
CA GLN A 63 3.47 -0.57 -8.56
C GLN A 63 4.77 0.18 -8.96
N GLY A 64 5.41 0.92 -8.04
CA GLY A 64 6.63 1.68 -8.30
C GLY A 64 6.45 2.90 -9.21
N ALA A 65 5.22 3.23 -9.60
CA ALA A 65 4.90 4.42 -10.37
C ALA A 65 4.77 5.64 -9.47
N VAL A 66 5.37 6.76 -9.90
CA VAL A 66 5.20 8.06 -9.24
C VAL A 66 3.73 8.50 -9.35
N GLY A 67 3.11 8.84 -8.22
CA GLY A 67 1.73 9.32 -8.20
C GLY A 67 1.07 9.26 -6.82
N GLY A 68 -0.23 9.59 -6.79
CA GLY A 68 -0.98 9.71 -5.54
C GLY A 68 -1.03 8.43 -4.71
N LEU A 69 -1.02 7.25 -5.34
CA LEU A 69 -1.00 5.98 -4.59
C LEU A 69 0.34 5.75 -3.89
N GLN A 70 1.46 6.16 -4.51
CA GLN A 70 2.78 6.12 -3.89
C GLN A 70 2.85 7.08 -2.69
N ASP A 71 2.35 8.31 -2.85
CA ASP A 71 2.26 9.27 -1.73
C ASP A 71 1.46 8.70 -0.56
N ALA A 72 0.30 8.08 -0.86
CA ALA A 72 -0.57 7.51 0.15
C ALA A 72 0.09 6.33 0.89
N ALA A 73 0.86 5.50 0.18
CA ALA A 73 1.63 4.41 0.77
C ALA A 73 2.73 4.96 1.69
N VAL A 74 3.47 5.98 1.26
CA VAL A 74 4.51 6.64 2.08
C VAL A 74 3.92 7.26 3.35
N ILE A 75 2.76 7.92 3.24
CA ILE A 75 2.08 8.53 4.41
C ILE A 75 1.59 7.47 5.41
N ALA A 76 1.22 6.29 4.92
CA ALA A 76 0.71 5.19 5.73
C ALA A 76 1.82 4.34 6.35
N ALA A 77 3.01 4.28 5.74
CA ALA A 77 4.10 3.45 6.19
C ALA A 77 4.80 4.03 7.43
N ASP A 78 5.13 3.14 8.38
CA ASP A 78 6.03 3.45 9.49
C ASP A 78 7.50 3.34 9.06
N GLU A 79 7.81 2.38 8.18
CA GLU A 79 9.14 2.17 7.61
C GLU A 79 9.08 2.05 6.08
N LEU A 80 10.12 2.55 5.40
CA LEU A 80 10.24 2.49 3.94
C LEU A 80 11.36 1.52 3.54
N LEU A 81 11.01 0.51 2.75
CA LEU A 81 11.95 -0.42 2.15
C LEU A 81 12.10 -0.11 0.65
N SER A 82 13.28 0.35 0.24
CA SER A 82 13.61 0.61 -1.17
C SER A 82 14.59 -0.44 -1.67
N PRO A 83 14.13 -1.45 -2.44
CA PRO A 83 15.04 -2.44 -3.02
C PRO A 83 15.90 -1.77 -4.09
N ILE A 84 17.21 -1.70 -3.84
CA ILE A 84 18.20 -1.33 -4.86
C ILE A 84 18.62 -2.57 -5.62
N TRP A 85 18.54 -2.50 -6.95
CA TRP A 85 19.06 -3.59 -7.76
C TRP A 85 20.57 -3.73 -7.53
N SER A 86 21.06 -4.96 -7.41
CA SER A 86 22.45 -5.25 -7.04
C SER A 86 23.47 -4.55 -7.95
N PHE A 87 23.14 -4.39 -9.23
CA PHE A 87 23.94 -3.60 -10.17
C PHE A 87 24.14 -2.15 -9.72
N TRP A 88 23.09 -1.47 -9.23
CA TRP A 88 23.19 -0.09 -8.73
C TRP A 88 23.84 -0.04 -7.34
N ALA A 89 23.58 -1.03 -6.48
CA ALA A 89 24.24 -1.14 -5.17
C ALA A 89 25.77 -1.21 -5.31
N SER A 90 26.27 -1.90 -6.36
CA SER A 90 27.71 -1.99 -6.64
C SER A 90 28.38 -0.66 -7.00
N LYS A 91 27.60 0.39 -7.28
CA LYS A 91 28.08 1.73 -7.63
C LYS A 91 28.02 2.73 -6.46
N LEU A 92 27.47 2.34 -5.31
CA LEU A 92 27.45 3.21 -4.13
C LEU A 92 28.85 3.28 -3.48
N PRO A 93 29.30 4.47 -3.04
CA PRO A 93 30.54 4.57 -2.28
C PRO A 93 30.42 3.75 -0.99
N ARG A 94 31.47 2.98 -0.70
CA ARG A 94 31.59 2.20 0.54
C ARG A 94 31.93 3.09 1.72
#